data_AF-A0A8J6EAD1-F1
#
_entry.id   AF-A0A8J6EAD1-F1
#
_cell.length_a   1.000
_cell.length_b   1.000
_cell.length_c   1.000
_cell.angle_alpha   90.00
_cell.angle_beta   90.00
_cell.angle_gamma   90.00
#
_symmetry.space_group_name_H-M   'P 1'
#
loop_
_entity.id
_entity.type
_entity.pdbx_description
1 polymer ?
#
loop_
_entity_poly.entity_id
_entity_poly.type
_entity_poly.pdbx_seq_one_letter_code
_entity_poly.pdbx_strand_id
1 'polypeptide(L)'
;MPSATSSKAVLGSGEVTATGTGNVQSEAVKQILVVLDKKIRNLEKKKGKLDDYQERMNKGERLNQDQLDAVAKYQEVVTNMEFARELQRSFMTLGQDIQKTIKKTSRREQLMREEVERKRLKTVLELQFILDKLGDEEPQFSAPRDYTNNYQRDGYQQNFKRGTGQGGPQGAPRGNSQAIHS
;
A
#
# COMPACT_ATOMS: atom_id res chain seq x y z
N MET A 1 -18.94 36.77 34.88
CA MET A 1 -19.86 35.61 34.79
C MET A 1 -20.74 35.82 33.56
N PRO A 2 -20.97 34.86 32.64
CA PRO A 2 -20.38 33.52 32.36
C PRO A 2 -19.39 33.59 31.15
N SER A 3 -18.43 32.71 30.84
CA SER A 3 -18.21 31.25 30.81
C SER A 3 -18.78 30.51 29.59
N ALA A 4 -17.87 29.98 28.76
CA ALA A 4 -17.91 28.86 27.78
C ALA A 4 -17.02 29.25 26.58
N THR A 5 -16.12 28.45 26.01
CA THR A 5 -16.09 26.99 25.88
C THR A 5 -14.64 26.55 25.60
N SER A 6 -14.16 25.52 26.30
CA SER A 6 -12.89 24.85 26.02
C SER A 6 -13.14 23.75 24.97
N SER A 7 -12.54 23.89 23.79
CA SER A 7 -12.56 22.85 22.76
C SER A 7 -11.32 21.98 22.89
N LYS A 8 -11.51 20.84 23.57
CA LYS A 8 -10.59 19.70 23.60
C LYS A 8 -10.71 18.95 22.28
N ALA A 9 -9.75 19.15 21.37
CA ALA A 9 -9.58 18.31 20.20
C ALA A 9 -8.75 17.07 20.57
N VAL A 10 -9.42 15.95 20.83
CA VAL A 10 -8.82 14.62 20.74
C VAL A 10 -9.50 13.93 19.56
N LEU A 11 -8.82 13.92 18.42
CA LEU A 11 -9.14 13.08 17.27
C LEU A 11 -7.83 12.45 16.79
N GLY A 12 -7.38 11.45 17.52
CA GLY A 12 -6.51 10.40 16.99
C GLY A 12 -7.39 9.26 16.53
N SER A 13 -8.07 9.42 15.39
CA SER A 13 -8.74 8.31 14.73
C SER A 13 -7.67 7.38 14.20
N GLY A 14 -7.52 6.22 14.85
CA GLY A 14 -6.71 5.12 14.35
C GLY A 14 -7.22 4.73 12.97
N GLU A 15 -6.53 5.17 11.94
CA GLU A 15 -6.78 4.76 10.57
C GLU A 15 -6.29 3.31 10.42
N VAL A 16 -7.16 2.38 10.84
CA VAL A 16 -6.98 0.97 10.52
C VAL A 16 -7.25 0.87 9.02
N THR A 17 -6.21 1.00 8.21
CA THR A 17 -6.29 0.80 6.76
C THR A 17 -6.93 -0.56 6.48
N ALA A 18 -8.03 -0.58 5.71
CA ALA A 18 -8.81 -1.79 5.39
C ALA A 18 -7.97 -2.90 4.72
N THR A 19 -6.82 -2.53 4.15
CA THR A 19 -5.81 -3.46 3.62
C THR A 19 -5.15 -4.31 4.72
N GLY A 20 -4.90 -3.74 5.90
CA GLY A 20 -4.29 -4.45 7.03
C GLY A 20 -5.22 -5.50 7.64
N THR A 21 -6.50 -5.18 7.80
CA THR A 21 -7.51 -6.10 8.34
C THR A 21 -7.81 -7.26 7.38
N GLY A 22 -7.75 -7.00 6.08
CA GLY A 22 -7.85 -8.04 5.06
C GLY A 22 -6.74 -9.09 5.17
N ASN A 23 -5.48 -8.65 5.27
CA ASN A 23 -4.35 -9.56 5.41
C ASN A 23 -4.44 -10.40 6.69
N VAL A 24 -4.80 -9.79 7.82
CA VAL A 24 -5.00 -10.52 9.09
C VAL A 24 -6.07 -11.59 8.96
N GLN A 25 -7.21 -11.28 8.32
CA GLN A 25 -8.27 -12.26 8.07
C GLN A 25 -7.80 -13.41 7.18
N SER A 26 -7.01 -13.12 6.14
CA SER A 26 -6.47 -14.18 5.29
C SER A 26 -5.50 -15.10 6.03
N GLU A 27 -4.66 -14.58 6.92
CA GLU A 27 -3.75 -15.40 7.72
C GLU A 27 -4.51 -16.26 8.73
N ALA A 28 -5.56 -15.72 9.34
CA ALA A 28 -6.42 -16.47 10.24
C ALA A 28 -7.07 -17.69 9.54
N VAL A 29 -7.58 -17.52 8.32
CA VAL A 29 -8.15 -18.65 7.54
C VAL A 29 -7.11 -19.72 7.25
N LYS A 30 -5.87 -19.34 6.91
CA LYS A 30 -4.78 -20.31 6.70
C LYS A 30 -4.49 -21.12 7.96
N GLN A 31 -4.42 -20.47 9.12
CA GLN A 31 -4.20 -21.15 10.40
C GLN A 31 -5.32 -22.15 10.72
N ILE A 32 -6.58 -21.76 10.50
CA ILE A 32 -7.74 -22.63 10.69
C ILE A 32 -7.64 -23.86 9.78
N LEU A 33 -7.30 -23.69 8.50
CA LEU A 33 -7.13 -24.80 7.56
C LEU A 33 -6.04 -25.78 8.03
N VAL A 34 -4.90 -25.29 8.54
CA VAL A 34 -3.83 -26.13 9.09
C VAL A 34 -4.31 -26.98 10.27
N VAL A 35 -5.14 -26.42 11.16
CA VAL A 35 -5.70 -27.16 12.29
C VAL A 35 -6.72 -28.20 11.81
N LEU A 36 -7.56 -27.86 10.83
CA LEU A 36 -8.52 -28.79 10.24
C LEU A 36 -7.82 -29.97 9.54
N ASP A 37 -6.75 -29.72 8.79
CA ASP A 37 -5.94 -30.78 8.17
C ASP A 37 -5.36 -31.76 9.20
N LYS A 38 -4.95 -31.24 10.37
CA LYS A 38 -4.49 -32.09 11.47
C LYS A 38 -5.64 -32.88 12.10
N LYS A 39 -6.81 -32.28 12.25
CA LYS A 39 -8.00 -32.94 12.81
C LYS A 39 -8.51 -34.06 11.90
N ILE A 40 -8.59 -33.80 10.59
CA ILE A 40 -8.99 -34.78 9.58
C ILE A 40 -8.01 -35.96 9.58
N ARG A 41 -6.70 -35.72 9.50
CA ARG A 41 -5.69 -36.78 9.58
C ARG A 41 -5.76 -37.60 10.86
N ASN A 42 -6.04 -36.97 12.01
CA ASN A 42 -6.24 -37.71 13.27
C ASN A 42 -7.48 -38.61 13.21
N LEU A 43 -8.59 -38.11 12.66
CA LEU A 43 -9.81 -38.89 12.50
C LEU A 43 -9.64 -40.04 11.50
N GLU A 44 -8.91 -39.83 10.40
CA GLU A 44 -8.57 -40.89 9.44
C GLU A 44 -7.74 -42.00 10.09
N LYS A 45 -6.73 -41.64 10.89
CA LYS A 45 -5.95 -42.62 11.67
C LYS A 45 -6.81 -43.36 12.68
N LYS A 46 -7.72 -42.67 13.37
CA LYS A 46 -8.63 -43.30 14.34
C LYS A 46 -9.60 -44.24 13.62
N LYS A 47 -10.18 -43.81 12.50
CA LYS A 47 -11.07 -44.63 11.67
C LYS A 47 -10.36 -45.90 11.21
N GLY A 48 -9.13 -45.80 10.69
CA GLY A 48 -8.36 -46.97 10.26
C GLY A 48 -8.16 -48.00 11.38
N LYS A 49 -7.81 -47.56 12.60
CA LYS A 49 -7.72 -48.48 13.74
C LYS A 49 -9.04 -49.15 14.10
N LEU A 50 -10.16 -48.45 13.95
CA LEU A 50 -11.47 -49.02 14.21
C LEU A 50 -11.94 -49.95 13.08
N ASP A 51 -11.56 -49.66 11.83
CA ASP A 51 -11.75 -50.56 10.69
C ASP A 51 -11.03 -51.90 10.97
N ASP A 52 -9.79 -51.87 11.45
CA ASP A 52 -9.03 -53.07 11.84
C ASP A 52 -9.72 -53.86 12.96
N TYR A 53 -10.31 -53.17 13.95
CA TYR A 53 -11.06 -53.82 15.03
C TYR A 53 -12.37 -54.44 14.53
N GLN A 54 -13.11 -53.75 13.66
CA GLN A 54 -14.31 -54.31 13.03
C GLN A 54 -13.97 -55.55 12.20
N GLU A 55 -12.87 -55.52 11.44
CA GLU A 55 -12.43 -56.66 10.64
C GLU A 55 -12.11 -57.88 11.51
N ARG A 56 -11.36 -57.69 12.60
CA ARG A 56 -11.07 -58.74 13.58
C ARG A 56 -12.34 -59.29 14.26
N MET A 57 -13.28 -58.41 14.60
CA MET A 57 -14.58 -58.80 15.16
C MET A 57 -15.36 -59.69 14.18
N ASN A 58 -15.40 -59.28 12.91
CA ASN A 58 -16.09 -59.99 11.84
C ASN A 58 -15.43 -61.35 11.52
N LYS A 59 -14.11 -61.47 11.75
CA LYS A 59 -13.38 -62.75 11.70
C LYS A 59 -13.63 -63.65 12.92
N GLY A 60 -14.37 -63.19 13.92
CA GLY A 60 -14.71 -63.94 15.13
C GLY A 60 -13.65 -63.87 16.23
N GLU A 61 -12.67 -62.97 16.13
CA GLU A 61 -11.72 -62.74 17.22
C GLU A 61 -12.41 -62.06 18.41
N ARG A 62 -12.05 -62.49 19.64
CA ARG A 62 -12.51 -61.79 20.83
C ARG A 62 -11.73 -60.49 21.02
N LEU A 63 -12.45 -59.37 20.98
CA LEU A 63 -11.93 -58.06 21.34
C LEU A 63 -12.13 -57.79 22.84
N ASN A 64 -11.24 -56.99 23.42
CA ASN A 64 -11.41 -56.51 24.78
C ASN A 64 -12.54 -55.47 24.87
N GLN A 65 -13.06 -55.20 26.07
CA GLN A 65 -14.16 -54.25 26.28
C GLN A 65 -13.86 -52.86 25.69
N ASP A 66 -12.66 -52.32 25.94
CA ASP A 66 -12.26 -51.02 25.38
C ASP A 66 -12.26 -50.98 23.84
N GLN A 67 -11.96 -52.12 23.20
CA GLN A 67 -11.97 -52.23 21.74
C GLN A 67 -13.41 -52.27 21.21
N LEU A 68 -14.30 -53.01 21.89
CA LEU A 68 -15.73 -53.04 21.56
C LEU A 68 -16.38 -51.66 21.75
N ASP A 69 -16.09 -50.99 22.85
CA ASP A 69 -16.59 -49.64 23.13
C ASP A 69 -16.07 -48.61 22.11
N ALA A 70 -14.82 -48.78 21.65
CA ALA A 70 -14.26 -47.94 20.60
C ALA A 70 -14.95 -48.18 19.24
N VAL A 71 -15.21 -49.45 18.89
CA VAL A 71 -15.96 -49.82 17.68
C VAL A 71 -17.39 -49.31 17.73
N ALA A 72 -18.04 -49.30 18.90
CA ALA A 72 -19.38 -48.73 19.06
C ALA A 72 -19.44 -47.22 18.71
N LYS A 73 -18.32 -46.50 18.84
CA LYS A 73 -18.19 -45.08 18.47
C LYS A 73 -17.70 -44.86 17.04
N TYR A 74 -17.60 -45.91 16.23
CA TYR A 74 -17.12 -45.82 14.84
C TYR A 74 -17.89 -44.79 14.01
N GLN A 75 -19.22 -44.88 14.03
CA GLN A 75 -20.06 -44.01 13.22
C GLN A 75 -19.88 -42.54 13.60
N GLU A 76 -19.70 -42.22 14.89
CA GLU A 76 -19.42 -40.87 15.37
C GLU A 76 -18.09 -40.33 14.80
N VAL A 77 -17.05 -41.17 14.74
CA VAL A 77 -15.75 -40.81 14.14
C VAL A 77 -15.91 -40.52 12.65
N VAL A 78 -16.69 -41.32 11.93
CA VAL A 78 -16.97 -41.11 10.50
C VAL A 78 -17.73 -39.80 10.27
N THR A 79 -18.83 -39.58 10.99
CA THR A 79 -19.62 -38.34 10.89
C THR A 79 -18.77 -37.10 11.21
N ASN A 80 -17.97 -37.15 12.28
CA ASN A 80 -17.08 -36.05 12.64
C ASN A 80 -16.00 -35.78 11.58
N MET A 81 -15.52 -36.83 10.90
CA MET A 81 -14.53 -36.69 9.83
C MET A 81 -15.15 -36.06 8.58
N GLU A 82 -16.37 -36.46 8.22
CA GLU A 82 -17.12 -35.87 7.12
C GLU A 82 -17.43 -34.40 7.39
N PHE A 83 -17.90 -34.08 8.61
CA PHE A 83 -18.11 -32.69 9.04
C PHE A 83 -16.82 -31.87 8.96
N ALA A 84 -15.69 -32.41 9.42
CA ALA A 84 -14.41 -31.70 9.35
C ALA A 84 -13.98 -31.44 7.90
N ARG A 85 -14.21 -32.40 6.98
CA ARG A 85 -13.94 -32.24 5.54
C ARG A 85 -14.85 -31.21 4.88
N GLU A 86 -16.12 -31.18 5.26
CA GLU A 86 -17.07 -30.16 4.79
C GLU A 86 -16.69 -28.77 5.30
N LEU A 87 -16.37 -28.65 6.59
CA LEU A 87 -15.91 -27.41 7.20
C LEU A 87 -14.63 -26.90 6.52
N GLN A 88 -13.69 -27.80 6.20
CA GLN A 88 -12.49 -27.45 5.44
C GLN A 88 -12.83 -26.85 4.07
N ARG A 89 -13.74 -27.48 3.31
CA ARG A 89 -14.20 -26.95 2.01
C ARG A 89 -14.81 -25.55 2.15
N SER A 90 -15.66 -25.34 3.16
CA SER A 90 -16.26 -24.03 3.45
C SER A 90 -15.21 -22.95 3.73
N PHE A 91 -14.17 -23.26 4.51
CA PHE A 91 -13.07 -22.33 4.77
C PHE A 91 -12.20 -22.06 3.54
N MET A 92 -12.03 -23.03 2.64
CA MET A 92 -11.33 -22.80 1.38
C MET A 92 -12.08 -21.79 0.50
N THR A 93 -13.40 -21.95 0.37
CA THR A 93 -14.25 -20.99 -0.35
C THR A 93 -14.20 -19.61 0.30
N LEU A 94 -14.37 -19.54 1.62
CA LEU A 94 -14.30 -18.28 2.37
C LEU A 94 -12.94 -17.58 2.20
N GLY A 95 -11.84 -18.34 2.25
CA GLY A 95 -10.50 -17.81 2.04
C GLY A 95 -10.32 -17.18 0.65
N GLN A 96 -10.89 -17.80 -0.39
CA GLN A 96 -10.89 -17.22 -1.74
C GLN A 96 -11.71 -15.93 -1.79
N ASP A 97 -12.87 -15.87 -1.14
CA ASP A 97 -13.74 -14.70 -1.17
C ASP A 97 -13.18 -13.52 -0.37
N ILE A 98 -12.52 -13.79 0.76
CA ILE A 98 -11.73 -12.78 1.49
C ILE A 98 -10.66 -12.20 0.57
N GLN A 99 -9.88 -13.04 -0.12
CA GLN A 99 -8.85 -12.59 -1.05
C GLN A 99 -9.41 -11.75 -2.22
N LYS A 100 -10.54 -12.15 -2.80
CA LYS A 100 -11.23 -11.34 -3.83
C LYS A 100 -11.68 -9.99 -3.28
N THR A 101 -12.21 -9.98 -2.06
CA THR A 101 -12.69 -8.77 -1.40
C THR A 101 -11.54 -7.80 -1.14
N ILE A 102 -10.42 -8.28 -0.60
CA ILE A 102 -9.20 -7.48 -0.37
C ILE A 102 -8.71 -6.83 -1.66
N LYS A 103 -8.60 -7.60 -2.74
CA LYS A 103 -8.16 -7.07 -4.04
C LYS A 103 -9.13 -6.03 -4.58
N LYS A 104 -10.44 -6.27 -4.43
CA LYS A 104 -11.49 -5.36 -4.91
C LYS A 104 -11.52 -4.05 -4.14
N THR A 105 -11.42 -4.10 -2.81
CA THR A 105 -11.38 -2.90 -1.97
C THR A 105 -10.11 -2.10 -2.21
N SER A 106 -8.94 -2.76 -2.24
CA SER A 106 -7.67 -2.10 -2.53
C SER A 106 -7.67 -1.39 -3.88
N ARG A 107 -8.14 -2.05 -4.95
CA ARG A 107 -8.23 -1.42 -6.28
C ARG A 107 -9.20 -0.23 -6.29
N ARG A 108 -10.33 -0.34 -5.60
CA ARG A 108 -11.31 0.75 -5.50
C ARG A 108 -10.74 1.96 -4.76
N GLU A 109 -10.02 1.73 -3.66
CA GLU A 109 -9.36 2.78 -2.89
C GLU A 109 -8.27 3.47 -3.70
N GLN A 110 -7.47 2.70 -4.46
CA GLN A 110 -6.45 3.25 -5.34
C GLN A 110 -7.06 4.18 -6.41
N LEU A 111 -8.08 3.71 -7.13
CA LEU A 111 -8.74 4.51 -8.16
C LEU A 111 -9.37 5.79 -7.60
N MET A 112 -9.97 5.74 -6.40
CA MET A 112 -10.48 6.95 -5.76
C MET A 112 -9.36 7.92 -5.37
N ARG A 113 -8.22 7.43 -4.89
CA ARG A 113 -7.05 8.28 -4.58
C ARG A 113 -6.49 8.94 -5.85
N GLU A 114 -6.32 8.18 -6.92
CA GLU A 114 -5.87 8.68 -8.22
C GLU A 114 -6.86 9.72 -8.80
N GLU A 115 -8.17 9.53 -8.64
CA GLU A 115 -9.15 10.49 -9.12
C GLU A 115 -9.11 11.82 -8.35
N VAL A 116 -8.93 11.77 -7.03
CA VAL A 116 -8.76 12.97 -6.19
C VAL A 116 -7.48 13.71 -6.57
N GLU A 117 -6.37 12.99 -6.72
CA GLU A 117 -5.09 13.56 -7.13
C GLU A 117 -5.16 14.17 -8.54
N ARG A 118 -5.80 13.49 -9.48
CA ARG A 118 -6.05 14.00 -10.84
C ARG A 118 -6.84 15.30 -10.82
N LYS A 119 -7.88 15.43 -9.99
CA LYS A 119 -8.66 16.67 -9.84
C LYS A 119 -7.79 17.79 -9.27
N ARG A 120 -6.99 17.51 -8.23
CA ARG A 120 -6.06 18.47 -7.65
C ARG A 120 -5.03 18.96 -8.67
N LEU A 121 -4.41 18.05 -9.43
CA LEU A 121 -3.44 18.38 -10.47
C LEU A 121 -4.06 19.23 -11.58
N LYS A 122 -5.28 18.90 -12.02
CA LYS A 122 -6.02 19.70 -12.99
C LYS A 122 -6.19 21.15 -12.50
N THR A 123 -6.62 21.34 -11.25
CA THR A 123 -6.77 22.67 -10.66
C THR A 123 -5.45 23.44 -10.62
N VAL A 124 -4.35 22.78 -10.24
CA VAL A 124 -3.01 23.41 -10.23
C VAL A 124 -2.60 23.86 -11.63
N LEU A 125 -2.82 23.03 -12.66
CA LEU A 125 -2.48 23.38 -14.04
C LEU A 125 -3.34 24.53 -14.59
N GLU A 126 -4.63 24.58 -14.24
CA GLU A 126 -5.51 25.69 -14.61
C GLU A 126 -5.06 27.00 -13.96
N LEU A 127 -4.67 26.96 -12.68
CA LEU A 127 -4.12 28.13 -11.99
C LEU A 127 -2.79 28.59 -12.58
N GLN A 128 -1.89 27.66 -12.89
CA GLN A 128 -0.61 27.97 -13.55
C GLN A 128 -0.87 28.70 -14.88
N PHE A 129 -1.78 28.18 -15.70
CA PHE A 129 -2.12 28.79 -16.98
C PHE A 129 -2.64 30.23 -16.83
N ILE A 130 -3.54 30.48 -15.87
CA ILE A 130 -4.07 31.83 -15.64
C ILE A 130 -2.97 32.79 -15.15
N LEU A 131 -2.12 32.34 -14.24
CA LEU A 131 -1.02 33.14 -13.71
C LEU A 131 0.01 33.48 -14.78
N ASP A 132 0.34 32.53 -15.66
CA ASP A 132 1.25 32.77 -16.80
C ASP A 132 0.66 33.83 -17.74
N LYS A 133 -0.65 33.76 -18.05
CA LYS A 133 -1.32 34.76 -18.90
C LYS A 133 -1.36 36.15 -18.29
N LEU A 134 -1.52 36.27 -16.98
CA LEU A 134 -1.47 37.56 -16.28
C LEU A 134 -0.04 38.11 -16.19
N GLY A 135 0.96 37.24 -16.05
CA GLY A 135 2.37 37.62 -15.99
C GLY A 135 2.96 38.08 -17.34
N ASP A 136 2.42 37.56 -18.44
CA ASP A 136 2.77 38.01 -19.80
C ASP A 136 2.22 39.41 -20.13
N GLU A 137 1.21 39.89 -19.40
CA GLU A 137 0.74 41.28 -19.48
C GLU A 137 1.59 42.20 -18.59
N GLU A 138 2.90 42.25 -18.82
CA GLU A 138 3.65 43.43 -18.38
C GLU A 138 3.30 44.56 -19.36
N PRO A 139 2.67 45.67 -18.93
CA PRO A 139 2.54 46.81 -19.79
C PRO A 139 3.97 47.29 -20.06
N GLN A 140 4.41 47.23 -21.32
CA GLN A 140 5.47 48.10 -21.80
C GLN A 140 5.00 49.53 -21.53
N PHE A 141 5.24 50.03 -20.32
CA PHE A 141 5.19 51.43 -20.02
C PHE A 141 6.39 52.03 -20.75
N SER A 142 6.23 52.21 -22.06
CA SER A 142 7.05 53.09 -22.87
C SER A 142 6.78 54.49 -22.34
N ALA A 143 7.49 54.86 -21.28
CA ALA A 143 7.63 56.25 -20.89
C ALA A 143 7.99 57.02 -22.16
N PRO A 144 7.30 58.13 -22.50
CA PRO A 144 7.73 59.01 -23.56
C PRO A 144 9.18 59.39 -23.26
N ARG A 145 10.09 58.84 -24.06
CA ARG A 145 11.46 59.32 -24.13
C ARG A 145 11.37 60.70 -24.76
N ASP A 146 11.00 61.70 -23.96
CA ASP A 146 11.19 63.11 -24.30
C ASP A 146 12.70 63.38 -24.27
N TYR A 147 13.37 62.91 -25.31
CA TYR A 147 14.71 63.34 -25.67
C TYR A 147 14.55 64.68 -26.39
N THR A 148 14.66 65.76 -25.62
CA THR A 148 15.19 67.01 -26.16
C THR A 148 16.09 67.62 -25.10
N ASN A 149 17.36 67.26 -25.15
CA ASN A 149 18.42 68.09 -24.60
C ASN A 149 19.64 67.98 -25.53
N ASN A 150 19.64 68.84 -26.53
CA ASN A 150 20.77 69.08 -27.41
C ASN A 150 21.36 70.44 -27.00
N TYR A 151 22.24 70.43 -25.99
CA TYR A 151 23.11 71.57 -25.72
C TYR A 151 24.53 71.09 -25.50
N GLN A 152 25.36 71.50 -26.45
CA GLN A 152 26.75 71.87 -26.27
C GLN A 152 27.74 70.78 -25.86
N ARG A 153 28.14 70.04 -26.89
CA ARG A 153 29.55 69.73 -27.18
C ARG A 153 30.41 70.98 -26.96
N ASP A 154 31.24 70.99 -25.91
CA ASP A 154 32.58 71.61 -25.92
C ASP A 154 33.43 71.15 -24.73
N GLY A 155 34.64 70.69 -25.06
CA GLY A 155 35.87 70.65 -24.25
C GLY A 155 35.81 70.25 -22.77
N TYR A 156 36.38 69.08 -22.43
CA TYR A 156 37.71 68.96 -21.80
C TYR A 156 38.03 67.48 -21.53
N GLN A 157 39.21 67.05 -21.99
CA GLN A 157 39.80 65.72 -21.75
C GLN A 157 40.50 65.64 -20.37
N GLN A 158 40.81 64.40 -19.98
CA GLN A 158 41.96 63.92 -19.19
C GLN A 158 41.61 63.33 -17.81
N ASN A 159 41.59 62.00 -17.72
CA ASN A 159 42.68 61.21 -17.10
C ASN A 159 42.21 59.80 -16.74
N PHE A 160 42.65 58.82 -17.54
CA PHE A 160 42.63 57.42 -17.15
C PHE A 160 43.79 57.15 -16.18
N LYS A 161 43.48 56.84 -14.92
CA LYS A 161 44.43 56.24 -13.97
C LYS A 161 43.90 54.89 -13.45
N ARG A 162 44.49 53.87 -14.06
CA ARG A 162 44.80 52.49 -13.66
C ARG A 162 44.76 52.14 -12.15
N GLY A 163 44.28 50.92 -11.86
CA GLY A 163 44.54 50.10 -10.65
C GLY A 163 43.35 50.08 -9.69
N THR A 164 42.82 48.98 -9.17
CA THR A 164 43.35 47.67 -8.72
C THR A 164 42.18 46.67 -8.77
N GLY A 165 42.26 45.42 -9.25
CA GLY A 165 43.10 44.33 -8.76
C GLY A 165 42.18 43.17 -8.31
N GLN A 166 42.41 41.98 -8.86
CA GLN A 166 41.99 40.63 -8.41
C GLN A 166 40.47 40.32 -8.37
N GLY A 167 39.89 39.47 -9.21
CA GLY A 167 40.48 38.37 -9.99
C GLY A 167 40.77 37.13 -9.12
N GLY A 168 39.77 36.62 -8.40
CA GLY A 168 39.84 35.36 -7.66
C GLY A 168 39.57 34.15 -8.58
N PRO A 169 40.41 33.11 -8.57
CA PRO A 169 40.40 32.07 -9.59
C PRO A 169 39.35 30.98 -9.37
N GLN A 170 38.68 30.67 -10.47
CA GLN A 170 37.86 29.50 -10.70
C GLN A 170 38.75 28.30 -11.01
N GLY A 171 38.56 27.17 -10.32
CA GLY A 171 39.33 25.95 -10.58
C GLY A 171 38.81 24.72 -9.87
N ALA A 172 38.05 23.89 -10.60
CA ALA A 172 37.94 22.45 -10.35
C ALA A 172 37.89 21.75 -11.73
N PRO A 173 38.77 20.76 -12.00
CA PRO A 173 38.90 20.19 -13.34
C PRO A 173 37.81 19.16 -13.61
N ARG A 174 37.08 19.35 -14.72
CA ARG A 174 36.28 18.32 -15.38
C ARG A 174 37.24 17.34 -16.09
N GLY A 175 37.35 16.13 -15.56
CA GLY A 175 37.96 15.00 -16.27
C GLY A 175 37.00 14.50 -17.35
N ASN A 176 37.44 14.57 -18.60
CA ASN A 176 36.84 13.92 -19.76
C ASN A 176 37.81 12.83 -20.22
N SER A 177 37.35 11.59 -20.41
CA SER A 177 38.02 10.62 -21.29
C SER A 177 37.03 9.57 -21.78
N GLN A 178 36.87 9.59 -23.10
CA GLN A 178 36.24 8.56 -23.93
C GLN A 178 37.19 7.36 -24.10
N ALA A 179 36.61 6.18 -24.26
CA ALA A 179 37.05 5.06 -25.10
C ALA A 179 35.83 4.12 -25.18
N ILE A 180 35.13 3.85 -26.28
CA ILE A 180 35.47 3.37 -27.63
C ILE A 180 36.15 1.98 -27.65
N HIS A 181 35.31 1.02 -28.08
CA HIS A 181 35.52 -0.19 -28.89
C HIS A 181 35.60 -1.61 -28.28
N SER A 182 34.74 -2.43 -28.91
CA SER A 182 34.73 -3.88 -29.20
C SER A 182 34.25 -4.85 -28.13
#